data_AF-A0A0B1T322-F1
#
_entry.id   AF-A0A0B1T322-F1
#
_cell.length_a   1.000
_cell.length_b   1.000
_cell.length_c   1.000
_cell.angle_alpha   90.00
_cell.angle_beta   90.00
_cell.angle_gamma   90.00
#
_symmetry.space_group_name_H-M   'P 1'
#
loop_
_entity.id
_entity.type
_entity.pdbx_description
1 polymer ?
#
loop_
_entity_poly.entity_id
_entity_poly.type
_entity_poly.pdbx_seq_one_letter_code
_entity_poly.pdbx_strand_id
1 'polypeptide(L)' 'MLKFRPAPIYILDEVDAALDLSHTQNIGHMIKKHFTTSQFIIVSLKEGMFNHANVLYRTKFCDGTSQVTRTTNKSSN' A
#
# COMPACT_ATOMS: atom_id res chain seq x y z
N MET A 1 20.13 0.73 2.79
CA MET A 1 20.14 -0.73 2.57
C MET A 1 19.28 -1.21 1.39
N LEU A 2 18.32 -0.43 0.86
CA LEU A 2 17.55 -0.79 -0.36
C LEU A 2 18.04 -0.13 -1.68
N LYS A 3 19.13 0.66 -1.65
CA LYS A 3 19.65 1.39 -2.83
C LYS A 3 20.65 0.60 -3.68
N PHE A 4 21.08 -0.59 -3.24
CA PHE A 4 21.98 -1.45 -4.01
C PHE A 4 21.14 -2.55 -4.65
N ARG A 5 20.71 -2.34 -5.90
CA ARG A 5 19.78 -3.20 -6.68
C ARG A 5 18.35 -3.29 -6.11
N PRO A 6 17.46 -2.33 -6.44
CA PRO A 6 16.06 -2.43 -6.04
C PRO A 6 15.40 -3.68 -6.67
N ALA A 7 14.65 -4.42 -5.87
CA ALA A 7 13.83 -5.52 -6.37
C ALA A 7 12.69 -4.98 -7.28
N PRO A 8 12.27 -5.74 -8.31
CA PRO A 8 11.14 -5.34 -9.14
C PRO A 8 9.82 -5.34 -8.37
N ILE A 9 9.69 -6.16 -7.31
CA ILE A 9 8.48 -6.31 -6.50
C ILE A 9 8.84 -6.36 -5.01
N TYR A 10 8.05 -5.66 -4.19
CA TYR A 10 8.08 -5.69 -2.74
C TYR A 10 6.69 -6.02 -2.19
N ILE A 11 6.61 -6.98 -1.25
CA ILE A 11 5.39 -7.35 -0.55
C ILE A 11 5.60 -7.09 0.94
N LEU A 12 4.75 -6.25 1.53
CA LEU A 12 4.83 -5.82 2.92
C LEU A 12 3.51 -6.17 3.63
N ASP A 13 3.60 -6.89 4.75
CA ASP A 13 2.45 -7.30 5.54
C ASP A 13 2.49 -6.67 6.93
N GLU A 14 1.43 -5.96 7.30
CA GLU A 14 1.24 -5.26 8.59
C GLU A 14 2.45 -4.43 9.10
N VAL A 15 3.27 -3.92 8.18
CA VAL A 15 4.49 -3.14 8.52
C VAL A 15 4.20 -1.83 9.25
N ASP A 16 2.94 -1.41 9.28
CA ASP A 16 2.45 -0.19 9.91
C ASP A 16 1.67 -0.43 11.21
N ALA A 17 1.63 -1.67 11.71
CA ALA A 17 0.89 -2.01 12.94
C ALA A 17 1.34 -1.19 14.16
N ALA A 18 2.64 -0.89 14.25
CA ALA A 18 3.24 -0.11 15.34
C ALA A 18 3.29 1.40 15.06
N LEU A 19 2.79 1.88 13.91
CA LEU A 19 2.93 3.27 13.48
C LEU A 19 1.61 4.04 13.63
N ASP A 20 1.74 5.32 13.98
CA ASP A 20 0.61 6.24 14.04
C ASP A 20 0.21 6.77 12.65
N LEU A 21 -0.91 7.51 12.61
CA LEU A 21 -1.47 8.04 11.35
C LEU A 21 -0.50 8.99 10.62
N SER A 22 0.28 9.78 11.35
CA SER A 22 1.22 10.74 10.76
C SER A 22 2.41 10.03 10.10
N HIS A 23 2.90 8.96 10.72
CA HIS A 23 4.01 8.15 10.21
C HIS A 23 3.60 7.29 9.00
N THR A 24 2.37 6.76 8.99
CA THR A 24 1.87 5.97 7.84
C THR A 24 1.70 6.81 6.56
N GLN A 25 1.23 8.05 6.66
CA GLN A 25 1.17 8.95 5.50
C GLN A 25 2.55 9.23 4.89
N ASN A 26 3.56 9.46 5.74
CA ASN A 26 4.93 9.71 5.30
C ASN A 26 5.53 8.50 4.57
N ILE A 27 5.22 7.28 5.02
CA ILE A 27 5.65 6.04 4.34
C ILE A 27 5.00 5.92 2.97
N GLY A 28 3.66 6.09 2.89
CA GLY A 28 2.94 6.06 1.62
C GLY A 28 3.50 7.07 0.61
N HIS A 29 3.77 8.30 1.07
CA HIS A 29 4.40 9.34 0.25
C HIS A 29 5.82 8.97 -0.19
N MET A 30 6.65 8.48 0.73
CA MET A 30 8.04 8.09 0.45
C MET A 30 8.08 6.97 -0.60
N ILE A 31 7.25 5.93 -0.46
CA ILE A 31 7.18 4.80 -1.40
C ILE A 31 6.80 5.31 -2.80
N LYS A 32 5.72 6.08 -2.90
CA LYS A 32 5.24 6.65 -4.17
C LYS A 32 6.28 7.54 -4.86
N LYS A 33 7.05 8.32 -4.09
CA LYS A 33 8.05 9.25 -4.63
C LYS A 33 9.36 8.59 -5.03
N HIS A 34 9.85 7.63 -4.24
CA HIS A 34 11.21 7.10 -4.40
C HIS A 34 11.29 5.78 -5.17
N PHE A 35 10.18 5.05 -5.33
CA PHE A 35 10.16 3.75 -5.99
C PHE A 35 9.25 3.77 -7.23
N THR A 36 9.66 4.52 -8.25
CA THR A 36 8.91 4.63 -9.51
C THR A 36 9.08 3.42 -10.44
N THR A 37 10.10 2.59 -10.22
CA THR A 37 10.46 1.43 -11.05
C THR A 37 10.19 0.08 -10.38
N SER A 38 9.69 0.08 -9.14
CA SER A 38 9.38 -1.12 -8.36
C SER A 38 7.90 -1.16 -8.00
N GLN A 39 7.30 -2.35 -8.04
CA GLN A 39 5.92 -2.58 -7.60
C GLN A 39 5.87 -2.84 -6.10
N PHE A 40 4.93 -2.21 -5.40
CA PHE A 40 4.66 -2.42 -3.98
C PHE A 40 3.26 -3.01 -3.80
N ILE A 41 3.19 -4.12 -3.06
CA ILE A 41 1.95 -4.70 -2.55
C ILE A 41 2.02 -4.58 -1.03
N ILE A 42 1.08 -3.84 -0.45
CA ILE A 42 1.09 -3.56 0.99
C ILE A 42 -0.25 -4.01 1.56
N VAL A 43 -0.19 -4.85 2.59
CA VAL A 43 -1.32 -5.23 3.42
C VAL A 43 -1.29 -4.37 4.67
N SER A 44 -2.37 -3.63 4.91
CA SER A 44 -2.46 -2.65 5.98
C SER A 44 -3.93 -2.40 6.35
N LEU A 45 -4.15 -2.07 7.63
CA LEU A 45 -5.46 -1.65 8.17
C LEU A 45 -5.54 -0.12 8.40
N LYS A 46 -4.49 0.66 8.08
CA LYS A 46 -4.40 2.09 8.42
C LYS A 46 -4.68 3.01 7.23
N GLU A 47 -5.55 4.00 7.42
CA GLU A 47 -5.96 4.92 6.34
C GLU A 47 -4.84 5.72 5.69
N GLY A 48 -3.81 6.06 6.46
CA GLY A 48 -2.64 6.79 5.96
C GLY A 48 -1.90 6.05 4.83
N MET A 49 -1.95 4.72 4.81
CA MET A 49 -1.31 3.90 3.78
C MET A 49 -2.14 3.82 2.50
N PHE A 50 -3.45 3.55 2.59
CA PHE A 50 -4.27 3.33 1.39
C PHE A 50 -4.64 4.61 0.63
N ASN A 51 -4.62 5.78 1.27
CA ASN A 51 -4.87 7.06 0.58
C ASN A 51 -3.83 7.37 -0.50
N HIS A 52 -2.62 6.81 -0.41
CA HIS A 52 -1.54 7.04 -1.37
C HIS A 52 -1.43 5.97 -2.46
N ALA A 53 -2.20 4.88 -2.36
CA ALA A 53 -2.16 3.76 -3.30
C ALA A 53 -2.73 4.14 -4.66
N ASN A 54 -2.11 3.65 -5.75
CA ASN A 54 -2.65 3.77 -7.10
C ASN A 54 -3.92 2.93 -7.29
N VAL A 55 -3.91 1.73 -6.69
CA VAL A 55 -5.00 0.76 -6.73
C VAL A 55 -5.21 0.24 -5.32
N LEU A 56 -6.47 0.25 -4.87
CA LEU A 56 -6.89 -0.34 -3.61
C LEU A 56 -7.60 -1.66 -3.88
N TYR A 57 -7.15 -2.72 -3.23
CA TYR A 57 -7.86 -4.00 -3.17
C TYR A 57 -8.43 -4.15 -1.77
N ARG A 58 -9.75 -4.25 -1.65
CA ARG A 58 -10.45 -4.48 -0.39
C ARG A 58 -10.90 -5.92 -0.33
N THR A 59 -10.49 -6.64 0.71
CA THR A 59 -10.98 -7.98 1.01
C THR A 59 -12.19 -7.88 1.94
N LYS A 60 -13.19 -8.75 1.72
CA LYS A 60 -14.33 -8.92 2.62
C LYS A 60 -14.68 -10.39 2.70
N PHE A 61 -15.01 -10.88 3.89
CA PHE A 61 -15.55 -12.21 4.06
C PHE A 61 -17.09 -12.14 4.04
N CYS A 62 -17.71 -12.84 3.09
CA CYS A 62 -19.16 -12.93 2.94
C CYS A 62 -19.52 -14.39 2.64
N ASP A 63 -20.50 -14.94 3.36
CA ASP A 63 -21.09 -16.26 3.08
C ASP A 63 -20.04 -17.39 2.95
N GLY A 64 -19.08 -17.42 3.87
CA GLY A 64 -18.02 -18.44 3.89
C GLY A 64 -16.92 -18.23 2.83
N THR A 65 -16.99 -17.16 2.03
CA THR A 65 -16.08 -16.92 0.91
C THR A 65 -15.39 -15.56 1.03
N SER A 66 -14.09 -15.53 0.75
CA SER A 66 -13.31 -14.30 0.64
C SER A 66 -13.57 -13.62 -0.71
N GLN A 67 -14.16 -12.43 -0.67
CA GLN A 67 -14.41 -11.58 -1.84
C GLN A 67 -13.38 -10.44 -1.90
N VAL A 68 -13.06 -9.99 -3.11
CA VAL A 68 -12.10 -8.89 -3.36
C VAL A 68 -12.72 -7.85 -4.27
N THR A 69 -12.71 -6.59 -3.84
CA THR A 69 -13.15 -5.44 -4.65
C THR A 69 -11.94 -4.56 -5.00
N ARG A 70 -11.82 -4.20 -6.27
CA ARG A 70 -10.76 -3.33 -6.78
C ARG A 70 -11.27 -1.90 -7.02
N THR A 71 -10.59 -0.91 -6.47
CA THR A 71 -10.84 0.51 -6.72
C THR A 71 -9.57 1.19 -7.22
N THR A 72 -9.66 1.96 -8.31
CA THR A 72 -8.55 2.79 -8.78
C THR A 72 -8.71 4.21 -8.24
N ASN A 73 -7.72 4.70 -7.51
CA ASN A 73 -7.65 6.13 -7.22
C ASN A 73 -7.21 6.84 -8.50
N LYS A 74 -8.18 7.39 -9.23
CA LYS A 74 -7.87 8.37 -10.27
C LYS A 74 -7.39 9.60 -9.54
N SER A 75 -6.10 9.90 -9.64
CA SER A 75 -5.60 11.24 -9.30
C SER A 75 -6.45 12.23 -10.09
N SER A 76 -7.28 13.02 -9.41
CA SER A 76 -7.87 14.21 -10.01
C SER A 76 -6.70 15.13 -10.37
N ASN A 77 -6.40 15.22 -11.66
CA ASN A 77 -5.62 16.32 -12.20
C ASN A 77 -6.40 17.61 -12.05
#